data_AF-A0ABD3PLB7-F1
#
_entry.id   AF-A0ABD3PLB7-F1
#
_cell.length_a   1.000
_cell.length_b   1.000
_cell.length_c   1.000
_cell.angle_alpha   90.00
_cell.angle_beta   90.00
_cell.angle_gamma   90.00
#
_symmetry.space_group_name_H-M   'P 1'
#
loop_
_entity.id
_entity.type
_entity.pdbx_description
1 polymer ?
#
loop_
_entity_poly.entity_id
_entity_poly.type
_entity_poly.pdbx_seq_one_letter_code
_entity_poly.pdbx_strand_id
1 'polypeptide(L)'
;MSPIETRPRSSSFSSTPTFSSDLSKLRLATNNQSVVSSYTAAIEIASTFDVLTSSHSPLVRKVVLGCEDDWISFFERSNCVTTAADGSNEVNLEKFLRYCFDIAYKMPASPSTRPLRGNAHVRSVSHGGVPLPVGSPGGTRRASPPQLSI
;
A
#
# COMPACT_ATOMS: atom_id res chain seq x y z
N MET A 1 12.61 -45.50 30.04
CA MET A 1 12.90 -44.08 29.75
C MET A 1 12.39 -43.80 28.36
N SER A 2 11.23 -43.15 28.23
CA SER A 2 10.62 -42.88 26.92
C SER A 2 11.14 -41.53 26.39
N PRO A 3 11.53 -41.43 25.10
CA PRO A 3 11.96 -40.17 24.52
C PRO A 3 10.78 -39.19 24.47
N ILE A 4 11.02 -37.96 24.89
CA ILE A 4 10.07 -36.85 24.79
C ILE A 4 9.92 -36.53 23.30
N GLU A 5 8.79 -36.95 22.73
CA GLU A 5 8.39 -36.62 21.37
C GLU A 5 8.08 -35.12 21.31
N THR A 6 9.04 -34.33 20.84
CA THR A 6 8.84 -32.91 20.56
C THR A 6 7.87 -32.78 19.41
N ARG A 7 6.62 -32.45 19.76
CA ARG A 7 5.54 -32.10 18.84
C ARG A 7 6.09 -31.26 17.67
N PRO A 8 5.89 -31.68 16.41
CA PRO A 8 6.30 -30.88 15.27
C PRO A 8 5.67 -29.49 15.41
N ARG A 9 6.51 -28.46 15.52
CA ARG A 9 6.03 -27.08 15.38
C ARG A 9 5.56 -26.96 13.93
N SER A 10 4.26 -26.78 13.77
CA SER A 10 3.56 -26.56 12.51
C SER A 10 4.40 -25.74 11.52
N SER A 11 4.87 -26.40 10.46
CA SER A 11 5.68 -25.82 9.38
C SER A 11 4.82 -25.15 8.29
N SER A 12 3.66 -24.63 8.66
CA SER A 12 2.70 -24.05 7.74
C SER A 12 2.29 -22.67 8.23
N PHE A 13 3.17 -21.70 7.99
CA PHE A 13 2.78 -20.31 7.85
C PHE A 13 3.35 -19.87 6.50
N SER A 14 2.49 -19.46 5.57
CA SER A 14 2.93 -18.77 4.37
C SER A 14 3.86 -17.64 4.80
N SER A 15 5.15 -17.74 4.48
CA SER A 15 6.11 -16.73 4.90
C SER A 15 5.74 -15.42 4.21
N THR A 16 5.18 -14.49 4.98
CA THR A 16 4.98 -13.13 4.53
C THR A 16 6.33 -12.62 4.03
N PRO A 17 6.44 -12.10 2.80
CA PRO A 17 7.71 -11.57 2.30
C PRO A 17 8.23 -10.52 3.28
N THR A 18 9.49 -10.65 3.68
CA THR A 18 10.16 -9.70 4.58
C THR A 18 11.38 -9.09 3.91
N PHE A 19 11.64 -7.82 4.22
CA PHE A 19 12.76 -7.10 3.62
C PHE A 19 14.10 -7.80 3.89
N SER A 20 14.31 -8.36 5.09
CA SER A 20 15.53 -9.06 5.45
C SER A 20 15.73 -10.36 4.67
N SER A 21 14.66 -11.10 4.39
CA SER A 21 14.74 -12.34 3.58
C SER A 21 15.13 -12.02 2.15
N ASP A 22 14.46 -11.07 1.50
CA ASP A 22 14.79 -10.67 0.13
C ASP A 22 16.14 -9.96 0.03
N LEU A 23 16.55 -9.20 1.06
CA LEU A 23 17.89 -8.61 1.13
C LEU A 23 18.98 -9.69 1.20
N SER A 24 18.70 -10.80 1.89
CA SER A 24 19.64 -11.92 1.98
C SER A 24 19.79 -12.61 0.62
N LYS A 25 18.68 -12.80 -0.11
CA LYS A 25 18.70 -13.31 -1.49
C LYS A 25 19.47 -12.39 -2.43
N LEU A 26 19.26 -11.08 -2.33
CA LEU A 26 20.01 -10.08 -3.08
C LEU A 26 21.51 -10.27 -2.82
N ARG A 27 21.94 -10.25 -1.56
CA ARG A 27 23.35 -10.40 -1.19
C ARG A 27 23.97 -11.72 -1.66
N LEU A 28 23.20 -12.81 -1.65
CA LEU A 28 23.63 -14.11 -2.16
C LEU A 28 23.80 -14.09 -3.68
N ALA A 29 22.88 -13.45 -4.42
CA ALA A 29 22.93 -13.38 -5.87
C ALA A 29 24.05 -12.46 -6.40
N THR A 30 24.46 -11.45 -5.64
CA THR A 30 25.38 -10.39 -6.09
C THR A 30 26.70 -10.35 -5.34
N ASN A 31 27.05 -11.39 -4.58
CA ASN A 31 28.28 -11.41 -3.76
C ASN A 31 28.40 -10.17 -2.83
N ASN A 32 27.31 -9.80 -2.18
CA ASN A 32 27.17 -8.61 -1.32
C ASN A 32 27.23 -7.24 -2.04
N GLN A 33 27.14 -7.19 -3.37
CA GLN A 33 27.00 -5.93 -4.11
C GLN A 33 25.52 -5.53 -4.23
N SER A 34 25.18 -4.26 -4.05
CA SER A 34 23.78 -3.80 -4.18
C SER A 34 23.49 -3.16 -5.54
N VAL A 35 24.50 -3.02 -6.39
CA VAL A 35 24.42 -2.31 -7.68
C VAL A 35 24.78 -3.28 -8.80
N VAL A 36 24.01 -3.28 -9.88
CA VAL A 36 24.24 -4.08 -11.08
C VAL A 36 24.25 -3.17 -12.32
N SER A 37 25.07 -3.50 -13.31
CA SER A 37 25.33 -2.67 -14.50
C SER A 37 24.42 -2.97 -15.70
N SER A 38 23.41 -3.81 -15.53
CA SER A 38 22.50 -4.21 -16.63
C SER A 38 21.08 -4.43 -16.12
N TYR A 39 20.11 -3.99 -16.92
CA TYR A 39 18.69 -4.23 -16.66
C TYR A 39 18.35 -5.71 -16.66
N THR A 40 18.90 -6.51 -17.56
CA THR A 40 18.62 -7.95 -17.63
C THR A 40 19.03 -8.65 -16.33
N ALA A 41 20.22 -8.36 -15.83
CA ALA A 41 20.69 -8.89 -14.54
C ALA A 41 19.84 -8.39 -13.37
N ALA A 42 19.42 -7.11 -13.41
CA ALA A 42 18.53 -6.55 -12.40
C ALA A 42 17.17 -7.26 -12.36
N ILE A 43 16.59 -7.55 -13.53
CA ILE A 43 15.31 -8.27 -13.66
C ILE A 43 15.44 -9.70 -13.16
N GLU A 44 16.49 -10.42 -13.57
CA GLU A 44 16.72 -11.79 -13.11
C GLU A 44 16.78 -11.86 -11.59
N ILE A 45 17.55 -10.98 -10.94
CA ILE A 45 17.65 -10.96 -9.47
C ILE A 45 16.33 -10.51 -8.84
N ALA A 46 15.72 -9.43 -9.34
CA ALA A 46 14.47 -8.91 -8.81
C ALA A 46 13.31 -9.91 -8.91
N SER A 47 13.31 -10.73 -9.97
CA SER A 47 12.35 -11.82 -10.16
C SER A 47 12.47 -12.95 -9.12
N THR A 48 13.50 -12.94 -8.28
CA THR A 48 13.63 -13.90 -7.16
C THR A 48 13.04 -13.40 -5.84
N PHE A 49 12.67 -12.11 -5.78
CA PHE A 49 12.16 -11.52 -4.55
C PHE A 49 10.74 -11.99 -4.25
N ASP A 50 10.51 -12.44 -3.02
CA ASP A 50 9.19 -12.92 -2.59
C ASP A 50 8.18 -11.77 -2.61
N VAL A 51 8.60 -10.52 -2.40
CA VAL A 51 7.72 -9.36 -2.50
C VAL A 51 7.17 -9.15 -3.91
N LEU A 52 7.82 -9.66 -4.95
CA LEU A 52 7.38 -9.53 -6.35
C LEU A 52 6.79 -10.83 -6.92
N THR A 53 7.15 -11.99 -6.37
CA THR A 53 6.73 -13.30 -6.91
C THR A 53 5.67 -14.00 -6.07
N SER A 54 5.61 -13.74 -4.76
CA SER A 54 4.68 -14.43 -3.89
C SER A 54 3.26 -13.97 -4.19
N SER A 55 2.35 -14.90 -4.49
CA SER A 55 0.92 -14.64 -4.68
C SER A 55 0.26 -13.99 -3.46
N HIS A 56 0.89 -14.07 -2.29
CA HIS A 56 0.44 -13.44 -1.06
C HIS A 56 1.01 -12.03 -0.83
N SER A 57 1.96 -11.59 -1.67
CA SER A 57 2.49 -10.24 -1.59
C SER A 57 1.41 -9.21 -1.96
N PRO A 58 1.22 -8.15 -1.16
CA PRO A 58 0.33 -7.04 -1.52
C PRO A 58 0.73 -6.33 -2.82
N LEU A 59 2.00 -6.42 -3.22
CA LEU A 59 2.56 -5.71 -4.38
C LEU A 59 2.10 -6.30 -5.70
N VAL A 60 1.95 -7.64 -5.78
CA VAL A 60 1.55 -8.36 -7.00
C VAL A 60 0.15 -7.96 -7.47
N ARG A 61 -0.69 -7.45 -6.57
CA ARG A 61 -2.02 -6.91 -6.91
C ARG A 61 -1.99 -5.46 -7.40
N LYS A 62 -0.88 -4.74 -7.18
CA LYS A 62 -0.74 -3.30 -7.47
C LYS A 62 0.10 -3.04 -8.72
N VAL A 63 0.98 -3.97 -9.07
CA VAL A 63 1.95 -3.81 -10.16
C VAL A 63 1.87 -5.04 -11.06
N VAL A 64 1.79 -4.81 -12.37
CA VAL A 64 1.84 -5.84 -13.40
C VAL A 64 3.15 -5.63 -14.15
N LEU A 65 4.02 -6.65 -14.14
CA LEU A 65 5.32 -6.62 -14.82
C LEU A 65 5.34 -7.78 -15.82
N GLY A 66 4.76 -7.55 -17.01
CA GLY A 66 4.56 -8.59 -18.02
C GLY A 66 5.64 -8.61 -19.10
N CYS A 67 6.22 -7.46 -19.39
CA CYS A 67 7.31 -7.30 -20.36
C CYS A 67 8.51 -6.58 -19.76
N GLU A 68 9.65 -6.63 -20.47
CA GLU A 68 10.89 -5.96 -20.05
C GLU A 68 10.70 -4.44 -19.90
N ASP A 69 9.94 -3.79 -20.78
CA ASP A 69 9.65 -2.36 -20.70
C ASP A 69 8.91 -1.96 -19.40
N ASP A 70 8.03 -2.83 -18.90
CA ASP A 70 7.34 -2.60 -17.62
C ASP A 70 8.35 -2.59 -16.48
N TRP A 71 9.32 -3.51 -16.50
CA TRP A 71 10.39 -3.58 -15.52
C TRP A 71 11.29 -2.35 -15.56
N ILE A 72 11.72 -1.93 -16.76
CA ILE A 72 12.56 -0.73 -16.94
C ILE A 72 11.82 0.50 -16.39
N SER A 73 10.56 0.69 -16.80
CA SER A 73 9.71 1.78 -16.31
C SER A 73 9.55 1.76 -14.78
N PHE A 74 9.49 0.56 -14.19
CA PHE A 74 9.35 0.39 -12.74
C PHE A 74 10.66 0.71 -12.00
N PHE A 75 11.81 0.33 -12.55
CA PHE A 75 13.13 0.72 -12.03
C PHE A 75 13.33 2.23 -12.08
N GLU A 76 12.98 2.88 -13.19
CA GLU A 76 13.06 4.34 -13.33
C GLU A 76 12.14 5.05 -12.32
N ARG A 77 10.89 4.59 -12.16
CA ARG A 77 9.94 5.15 -11.20
C ARG A 77 10.40 5.05 -9.74
N SER A 78 11.13 3.99 -9.43
CA SER A 78 11.73 3.79 -8.10
C SER A 78 12.97 4.65 -7.85
N ASN A 79 13.45 5.39 -8.86
CA ASN A 79 14.67 6.21 -8.81
C ASN A 79 15.90 5.42 -8.33
N CYS A 80 15.96 4.15 -8.73
CA CYS A 80 17.05 3.24 -8.40
C CYS A 80 18.12 3.16 -9.50
N VAL A 81 17.83 3.72 -10.67
CA VAL A 81 18.75 3.79 -11.81
C VAL A 81 19.61 5.04 -11.67
N THR A 82 20.92 4.87 -11.80
CA THR A 82 21.90 5.95 -11.85
C THR A 82 22.78 5.76 -13.07
N THR A 83 23.06 6.84 -13.79
CA THR A 83 24.03 6.80 -14.89
C THR A 83 25.43 6.97 -14.31
N ALA A 84 26.30 5.99 -14.52
CA ALA A 84 27.70 6.03 -14.14
C ALA A 84 28.48 7.02 -15.02
N ALA A 85 29.71 7.34 -14.62
CA ALA A 85 30.54 8.34 -15.29
C ALA A 85 30.94 7.95 -16.72
N ASP A 86 30.87 6.66 -17.05
CA ASP A 86 31.12 6.10 -18.38
C ASP A 86 29.87 6.11 -19.28
N GLY A 87 28.73 6.62 -18.78
CA GLY A 87 27.47 6.65 -19.49
C GLY A 87 26.67 5.35 -19.40
N SER A 88 27.16 4.34 -18.67
CA SER A 88 26.43 3.10 -18.43
C SER A 88 25.34 3.31 -17.36
N ASN A 89 24.26 2.53 -17.44
CA ASN A 89 23.20 2.57 -16.44
C ASN A 89 23.48 1.53 -15.35
N GLU A 90 23.52 1.99 -14.10
CA GLU A 90 23.64 1.18 -12.92
C GLU A 90 22.32 1.15 -12.16
N VAL A 91 21.89 -0.04 -11.73
CA VAL A 91 20.64 -0.25 -11.01
C VAL A 91 20.94 -0.64 -9.57
N ASN A 92 20.51 0.18 -8.61
CA ASN A 92 20.64 -0.11 -7.18
C ASN A 92 19.46 -0.96 -6.69
N LEU A 93 19.69 -2.28 -6.62
CA LEU A 93 18.69 -3.26 -6.23
C LEU A 93 18.25 -3.15 -4.77
N GLU A 94 19.10 -2.62 -3.87
CA GLU A 94 18.70 -2.40 -2.48
C GLU A 94 17.67 -1.25 -2.38
N LYS A 95 17.89 -0.14 -3.09
CA LYS A 95 16.91 0.96 -3.17
C LYS A 95 15.61 0.48 -3.80
N PHE A 96 15.71 -0.28 -4.88
CA PHE A 96 14.55 -0.88 -5.54
C PHE A 96 13.76 -1.79 -4.59
N LEU A 97 14.45 -2.65 -3.82
CA LEU A 97 13.82 -3.52 -2.84
C LEU A 97 13.09 -2.73 -1.75
N ARG A 98 13.70 -1.65 -1.23
CA ARG A 98 13.04 -0.75 -0.27
C ARG A 98 11.78 -0.14 -0.86
N TYR A 99 11.83 0.31 -2.10
CA TYR A 99 10.68 0.87 -2.81
C TYR A 99 9.54 -0.15 -2.98
N CYS A 100 9.87 -1.39 -3.34
CA CYS A 100 8.89 -2.49 -3.44
C CYS A 100 8.17 -2.71 -2.11
N PHE A 101 8.90 -2.73 -1.00
CA PHE A 101 8.32 -2.88 0.34
C PHE A 101 7.53 -1.66 0.78
N ASP A 102 7.93 -0.43 0.40
CA ASP A 102 7.13 0.78 0.64
C ASP A 102 5.80 0.67 -0.11
N ILE A 103 5.76 0.35 -1.41
CA ILE A 103 4.48 0.21 -2.11
C ILE A 103 3.62 -0.94 -1.54
N ALA A 104 4.24 -2.07 -1.18
CA ALA A 104 3.54 -3.24 -0.68
C ALA A 104 2.89 -2.97 0.68
N TYR A 105 3.62 -2.36 1.61
CA TYR A 105 3.27 -2.31 3.04
C TYR A 105 3.09 -0.90 3.60
N LYS A 106 3.31 0.15 2.81
CA LYS A 106 2.92 1.50 3.21
C LYS A 106 1.41 1.52 3.39
N MET A 107 1.02 1.71 4.64
CA MET A 107 -0.35 1.96 5.02
C MET A 107 -0.83 3.19 4.24
N PRO A 108 -2.03 3.15 3.62
CA PRO A 108 -2.62 4.39 3.13
C PRO A 108 -2.65 5.38 4.30
N ALA A 109 -2.37 6.66 4.03
CA ALA A 109 -2.51 7.68 5.05
C ALA A 109 -3.88 7.49 5.70
N SER A 110 -3.91 7.34 7.03
CA SER A 110 -5.17 7.22 7.75
C SER A 110 -6.09 8.33 7.26
N PRO A 111 -7.34 8.04 6.89
CA PRO A 111 -8.27 9.08 6.46
C PRO A 111 -8.27 10.14 7.57
N SER A 112 -7.67 11.29 7.27
CA SER A 112 -7.53 12.36 8.22
C SER A 112 -8.93 12.96 8.38
N THR A 113 -9.66 12.49 9.38
CA THR A 113 -10.86 13.17 9.89
C THR A 113 -10.41 14.43 10.63
N ARG A 114 -9.65 15.30 9.99
CA ARG A 114 -9.68 16.71 10.38
C ARG A 114 -11.01 17.21 9.83
N PRO A 115 -12.06 17.39 10.65
CA PRO A 115 -13.17 18.20 10.21
C PRO A 115 -12.57 19.54 9.79
N LEU A 116 -12.68 19.88 8.51
CA LEU A 116 -12.66 21.27 8.09
C LEU A 116 -13.61 21.98 9.04
N ARG A 117 -13.06 22.93 9.78
CA ARG A 117 -13.75 23.75 10.77
C ARG A 117 -14.92 24.44 10.04
N GLY A 118 -16.10 23.84 10.10
CA GLY A 118 -17.25 24.25 9.30
C GLY A 118 -18.36 23.20 9.31
N ASN A 119 -19.16 23.22 10.38
CA ASN A 119 -20.54 22.72 10.43
C ASN A 119 -20.80 21.27 9.98
N ALA A 120 -20.48 20.30 10.84
CA ALA A 120 -21.22 19.03 10.87
C ALA A 120 -21.64 18.74 12.31
N HIS A 121 -22.86 19.16 12.63
CA HIS A 121 -23.57 18.85 13.86
C HIS A 121 -23.88 17.34 13.89
N VAL A 122 -22.94 16.53 14.38
CA VAL A 122 -23.19 15.12 14.65
C VAL A 122 -23.90 15.02 16.00
N ARG A 123 -25.23 14.98 15.97
CA ARG A 123 -26.01 14.53 17.13
C ARG A 123 -25.83 13.02 17.27
N SER A 124 -25.02 12.61 18.24
CA SER A 124 -25.16 11.30 18.87
C SER A 124 -26.59 11.18 19.40
N VAL A 125 -27.32 10.15 18.97
CA VAL A 125 -28.55 9.73 19.62
C VAL A 125 -28.39 8.27 20.01
N SER A 126 -28.02 8.05 21.27
CA SER A 126 -28.18 6.78 21.97
C SER A 126 -29.37 6.92 22.92
N HIS A 127 -30.53 6.34 22.60
CA HIS A 127 -31.45 5.69 23.55
C HIS A 127 -32.78 5.32 22.87
N GLY A 128 -33.31 4.15 23.26
CA GLY A 128 -34.55 3.58 22.74
C GLY A 128 -35.80 4.38 23.08
N GLY A 129 -36.87 4.08 22.33
CA GLY A 129 -38.21 4.61 22.55
C GLY A 129 -39.15 4.21 21.42
N VAL A 130 -40.14 3.38 21.76
CA VAL A 130 -41.24 2.85 20.94
C VAL A 130 -42.02 3.94 20.15
N PRO A 131 -42.70 3.59 19.03
CA PRO A 131 -43.41 4.55 18.19
C PRO A 131 -44.83 4.81 18.70
N LEU A 132 -45.26 6.07 18.66
CA LEU A 132 -46.68 6.44 18.70
C LEU A 132 -46.96 7.50 17.61
N PRO A 133 -48.00 7.33 16.78
CA PRO A 133 -48.45 8.34 15.83
C PRO A 133 -49.49 9.24 16.49
N VAL A 134 -49.48 10.55 16.24
CA VAL A 134 -50.70 11.40 16.28
C VAL A 134 -50.41 12.82 15.78
N GLY A 135 -51.19 13.27 14.78
CA GLY A 135 -51.76 14.61 14.74
C GLY A 135 -50.96 15.77 14.12
N SER A 136 -51.15 16.02 12.83
CA SER A 136 -51.41 17.39 12.32
C SER A 136 -52.90 17.72 12.55
N PRO A 137 -53.44 18.97 12.44
CA PRO A 137 -52.93 20.16 11.74
C PRO A 137 -53.28 21.54 12.40
N GLY A 138 -52.90 22.64 11.72
CA GLY A 138 -53.49 23.98 11.90
C GLY A 138 -52.47 25.02 12.41
N GLY A 139 -52.27 26.19 11.82
CA GLY A 139 -53.02 26.95 10.83
C GLY A 139 -52.85 28.43 11.14
N THR A 140 -53.00 29.29 10.13
CA THR A 140 -53.07 30.78 10.17
C THR A 140 -51.77 31.56 10.42
N ARG A 141 -51.50 32.71 9.80
CA ARG A 141 -51.94 33.46 8.60
C ARG A 141 -51.09 34.75 8.61
N ARG A 142 -50.86 35.33 7.42
CA ARG A 142 -50.53 36.78 7.18
C ARG A 142 -49.15 37.24 7.67
N ALA A 143 -48.41 38.12 6.99
CA ALA A 143 -48.71 39.04 5.90
C ALA A 143 -47.44 39.32 5.08
N SER A 144 -47.56 39.37 3.75
CA SER A 144 -46.73 40.23 2.88
C SER A 144 -47.20 41.69 3.07
N PRO A 145 -46.48 42.76 2.63
CA PRO A 145 -46.28 42.99 1.18
C PRO A 145 -44.96 43.79 0.91
N PRO A 146 -44.77 44.54 -0.21
CA PRO A 146 -43.71 44.24 -1.17
C PRO A 146 -42.86 45.50 -1.54
N GLN A 147 -42.14 45.40 -2.67
CA GLN A 147 -41.69 46.50 -3.55
C GLN A 147 -40.30 47.11 -3.19
N LEU A 148 -39.45 47.57 -4.11
CA LEU A 148 -39.57 47.85 -5.55
C LEU A 148 -38.15 47.88 -6.17
N SER A 149 -38.08 47.60 -7.47
CA SER A 149 -36.93 47.65 -8.39
C SER A 149 -36.18 48.98 -8.41
N ILE A 150 -34.85 48.95 -8.63
CA ILE A 150 -34.14 49.41 -9.85
C ILE A 150 -32.89 48.55 -10.02
#